data_AF-A0A2I3GMP6-F1
#
_entry.id   AF-A0A2I3GMP6-F1
#
_cell.length_a   1.000
_cell.length_b   1.000
_cell.length_c   1.000
_cell.angle_alpha   90.00
_cell.angle_beta   90.00
_cell.angle_gamma   90.00
#
_symmetry.space_group_name_H-M   'P 1'
#
loop_
_entity.id
_entity.type
_entity.pdbx_description
1 polymer ?
#
loop_
_entity_poly.entity_id
_entity_poly.type
_entity_poly.pdbx_seq_one_letter_code
_entity_poly.pdbx_strand_id
1 'polypeptide(L)'
;MAFVKSGWLLRQSTILKRWKKNWFDLWSDGHLIYYNDQTQQNIEDKVHMPVDCINICTGQEYCMLQIVCRDGKTISLCAESTDDCLAWKFTLQDSRTNTAYVGSAVMTDETSVVSSPPPYAAYAAYPPGNKPVHVPPQIKKKN
;
A
#
# COMPACT_ATOMS: atom_id res chain seq x y z
N MET A 1 -5.20 -15.19 -8.02
CA MET A 1 -5.44 -13.98 -7.19
C MET A 1 -4.61 -14.12 -5.93
N ALA A 2 -4.06 -13.02 -5.42
CA ALA A 2 -3.20 -13.03 -4.24
C ALA A 2 -3.86 -12.26 -3.09
N PHE A 3 -3.48 -12.58 -1.85
CA PHE A 3 -3.83 -11.75 -0.70
C PHE A 3 -2.99 -10.47 -0.71
N VAL A 4 -3.64 -9.33 -0.50
CA VAL A 4 -2.98 -8.03 -0.32
C VAL A 4 -2.64 -7.82 1.14
N LYS A 5 -3.61 -8.06 2.03
CA LYS A 5 -3.43 -8.01 3.48
C LYS A 5 -4.45 -8.92 4.15
N SER A 6 -4.00 -9.59 5.20
CA SER A 6 -4.84 -10.40 6.06
C SER A 6 -4.55 -10.10 7.52
N GLY A 7 -5.53 -10.25 8.40
CA GLY A 7 -5.31 -10.05 9.82
C GLY A 7 -6.58 -9.95 10.64
N TRP A 8 -6.39 -9.91 11.96
CA TRP A 8 -7.48 -9.74 12.90
C TRP A 8 -7.88 -8.27 13.03
N LEU A 9 -9.18 -8.01 13.03
CA LEU A 9 -9.76 -6.72 13.44
C LEU A 9 -10.96 -6.96 14.35
N LEU A 10 -11.22 -6.02 15.24
CA LEU A 10 -12.49 -5.95 15.93
C LEU A 10 -13.51 -5.30 14.98
N ARG A 11 -14.66 -5.96 14.81
CA ARG A 11 -15.78 -5.46 14.04
C ARG A 11 -16.97 -5.20 14.95
N GLN A 12 -17.63 -4.07 14.77
CA GLN A 12 -18.89 -3.81 15.45
C GLN A 12 -20.03 -4.54 14.72
N SER A 13 -20.76 -5.39 15.45
CA SER A 13 -21.97 -6.04 14.95
C SER A 13 -23.06 -5.01 14.63
N THR A 14 -23.84 -5.26 13.59
CA THR A 14 -24.85 -4.31 13.08
C THR A 14 -26.06 -4.19 14.00
N ILE A 15 -26.54 -5.32 14.54
CA ILE A 15 -27.75 -5.39 15.38
C ILE A 15 -27.44 -5.02 16.83
N LEU A 16 -26.54 -5.78 17.47
CA LEU A 16 -26.29 -5.66 18.92
C LEU A 16 -25.18 -4.65 19.27
N LYS A 17 -24.53 -4.05 18.26
CA LYS A 17 -23.46 -3.04 18.42
C LYS A 17 -22.28 -3.48 19.29
N ARG A 18 -22.09 -4.78 19.49
CA ARG A 18 -20.95 -5.40 20.18
C ARG A 18 -19.75 -5.55 19.26
N TRP A 19 -18.55 -5.35 19.80
CA TRP A 19 -17.29 -5.64 19.12
C TRP A 19 -16.99 -7.14 19.14
N LYS A 20 -16.63 -7.69 17.98
CA LYS A 20 -16.24 -9.09 17.80
C LYS A 20 -14.91 -9.16 17.07
N LYS A 21 -14.02 -10.05 17.48
CA LYS A 21 -12.77 -10.31 16.75
C LYS A 21 -13.11 -11.16 15.52
N ASN A 22 -12.77 -10.67 14.34
CA ASN A 22 -13.01 -11.33 13.05
C ASN A 22 -11.69 -11.36 12.26
N TRP A 23 -11.46 -12.41 11.48
CA TRP A 23 -10.35 -12.48 10.54
C TRP A 23 -10.76 -11.83 9.23
N PHE A 24 -9.91 -10.95 8.69
CA PHE A 24 -10.14 -10.24 7.44
C PHE A 24 -9.11 -10.66 6.41
N ASP A 25 -9.57 -10.89 5.18
CA ASP A 25 -8.73 -11.10 4.01
C ASP A 25 -9.12 -10.09 2.93
N LEU A 26 -8.16 -9.27 2.52
CA LEU A 26 -8.28 -8.39 1.36
C LEU A 26 -7.56 -9.01 0.18
N TRP A 27 -8.31 -9.26 -0.89
CA TRP A 27 -7.83 -9.88 -2.11
C TRP A 27 -7.39 -8.83 -3.13
N SER A 28 -6.47 -9.22 -4.03
CA SER A 28 -5.91 -8.36 -5.07
C SER A 28 -6.93 -7.89 -6.11
N ASP A 29 -8.09 -8.54 -6.17
CA ASP A 29 -9.22 -8.15 -7.02
C ASP A 29 -10.18 -7.16 -6.33
N GLY A 30 -9.83 -6.70 -5.12
CA GLY A 30 -10.59 -5.71 -4.36
C GLY A 30 -11.67 -6.31 -3.46
N HIS A 31 -11.81 -7.64 -3.36
CA HIS A 31 -12.74 -8.23 -2.39
C HIS A 31 -12.16 -8.24 -0.97
N LEU A 32 -12.86 -7.59 -0.06
CA LEU A 32 -12.65 -7.73 1.39
C LEU A 32 -13.65 -8.75 1.93
N ILE A 33 -13.14 -9.86 2.47
CA ILE A 33 -13.96 -10.92 3.09
C ILE A 33 -13.59 -10.98 4.57
N TYR A 34 -14.58 -11.18 5.43
CA TYR A 34 -14.30 -11.44 6.84
C TYR A 34 -15.06 -12.63 7.37
N TYR A 35 -14.42 -13.31 8.32
CA TYR A 35 -14.80 -14.61 8.84
C TYR A 35 -14.88 -14.56 10.37
N ASN A 36 -15.56 -15.54 10.95
CA ASN A 36 -15.55 -15.70 12.41
C ASN A 36 -14.13 -15.95 12.96
N ASP A 37 -13.30 -16.66 12.22
CA ASP A 37 -11.91 -16.93 12.60
C ASP A 37 -11.00 -17.14 11.38
N GLN A 38 -9.70 -17.35 11.65
CA GLN A 38 -8.67 -17.56 10.63
C GLN A 38 -8.77 -18.88 9.87
N THR A 39 -9.70 -19.79 10.22
CA THR A 39 -9.90 -21.03 9.46
C THR A 39 -10.57 -20.79 8.11
N GLN A 40 -11.14 -19.58 7.93
CA GLN A 40 -11.83 -19.14 6.71
C GLN A 40 -13.03 -20.01 6.32
N GLN A 41 -13.56 -20.83 7.24
CA GLN A 41 -14.71 -21.71 6.96
C GLN A 41 -16.05 -20.99 7.07
N ASN A 42 -16.14 -20.03 8.02
CA ASN A 42 -17.39 -19.36 8.35
C ASN A 42 -17.33 -17.90 7.91
N ILE A 43 -17.72 -17.63 6.66
CA ILE A 43 -17.84 -16.28 6.12
C ILE A 43 -18.95 -15.54 6.86
N GLU A 44 -18.62 -14.37 7.41
CA GLU A 44 -19.61 -13.46 7.98
C GLU A 44 -20.17 -12.54 6.89
N ASP A 45 -19.31 -12.00 6.02
CA ASP A 45 -19.74 -11.14 4.92
C ASP A 45 -18.60 -10.86 3.90
N LYS A 46 -18.97 -10.20 2.79
CA LYS A 46 -18.07 -9.79 1.71
C LYS A 46 -18.38 -8.37 1.24
N VAL A 47 -17.35 -7.60 0.91
CA VAL A 47 -17.45 -6.27 0.31
C VAL A 47 -16.53 -6.21 -0.90
N HIS A 48 -17.04 -5.76 -2.05
CA HIS A 48 -16.21 -5.48 -3.20
C HIS A 48 -15.75 -4.02 -3.16
N MET A 49 -14.54 -3.76 -2.67
CA MET A 49 -14.05 -2.42 -2.34
C MET A 49 -14.18 -1.40 -3.48
N PRO A 50 -13.82 -1.70 -4.75
CA PRO A 50 -13.96 -0.75 -5.85
C PRO A 50 -15.41 -0.34 -6.15
N VAL A 51 -16.37 -1.22 -5.86
CA VAL A 51 -17.74 -1.06 -6.36
C VAL A 51 -18.68 -0.68 -5.21
N ASP A 52 -18.55 -1.31 -4.05
CA ASP A 52 -19.41 -1.10 -2.89
C ASP A 52 -18.95 0.05 -2.00
N CYS A 53 -17.64 0.24 -1.81
CA CYS A 53 -17.13 1.22 -0.85
C CYS A 53 -17.07 2.64 -1.44
N ILE A 54 -17.88 3.53 -0.87
CA ILE A 54 -17.95 4.94 -1.27
C ILE A 54 -17.09 5.85 -0.38
N ASN A 55 -16.80 5.45 0.85
CA ASN A 55 -15.95 6.22 1.75
C ASN A 55 -15.25 5.34 2.80
N ILE A 56 -14.09 5.82 3.27
CA ILE A 56 -13.36 5.24 4.41
C ILE A 56 -13.05 6.38 5.38
N CYS A 57 -13.66 6.32 6.55
CA CYS A 57 -13.48 7.31 7.61
C CYS A 57 -12.56 6.74 8.70
N THR A 58 -11.76 7.59 9.34
CA THR A 58 -11.12 7.27 10.61
C THR A 58 -11.93 7.86 11.75
N GLY A 59 -12.12 7.09 12.81
CA GLY A 59 -12.83 7.53 14.01
C GLY A 59 -12.05 8.56 14.80
N GLN A 60 -12.73 9.21 15.76
CA GLN A 60 -12.12 10.13 16.72
C GLN A 60 -11.23 9.39 17.73
N GLU A 61 -11.53 8.12 17.99
CA GLU A 61 -10.68 7.22 18.78
C GLU A 61 -9.55 6.66 17.91
N TYR A 62 -8.34 6.72 18.45
CA TYR A 62 -7.17 6.08 17.86
C TYR A 62 -7.48 4.60 17.59
N CYS A 63 -7.06 4.10 16.44
CA CYS A 63 -7.26 2.72 15.98
C CYS A 63 -8.63 2.37 15.36
N MET A 64 -9.59 3.31 15.26
CA MET A 64 -10.90 3.04 14.64
C MET A 64 -11.00 3.53 13.18
N LEU A 65 -11.61 2.71 12.32
CA LEU A 65 -11.94 3.07 10.94
C LEU A 65 -13.32 2.54 10.53
N GLN A 66 -13.96 3.20 9.58
CA GLN A 66 -15.29 2.85 9.09
C GLN A 66 -15.30 2.76 7.58
N ILE A 67 -15.78 1.64 7.06
CA ILE A 67 -16.05 1.44 5.64
C ILE A 67 -17.52 1.78 5.39
N VAL A 68 -17.78 2.77 4.56
CA VAL A 68 -19.14 3.18 4.17
C VAL A 68 -19.42 2.64 2.78
N CYS A 69 -20.48 1.85 2.67
CA CYS A 69 -20.94 1.25 1.43
C CYS A 69 -22.12 2.04 0.83
N ARG A 70 -22.26 1.96 -0.49
CA ARG A 70 -23.32 2.65 -1.25
C ARG A 70 -24.75 2.23 -0.91
N ASP A 71 -24.93 1.02 -0.39
CA ASP A 71 -26.21 0.47 0.06
C ASP A 71 -26.62 1.01 1.45
N GLY A 72 -25.83 1.91 2.04
CA GLY A 72 -26.03 2.46 3.37
C GLY A 72 -25.40 1.62 4.48
N LYS A 73 -24.81 0.45 4.18
CA LYS A 73 -24.10 -0.36 5.16
C LYS A 73 -22.83 0.37 5.61
N THR A 74 -22.60 0.42 6.91
CA THR A 74 -21.35 0.92 7.50
C THR A 74 -20.71 -0.16 8.36
N ILE A 75 -19.45 -0.47 8.08
CA ILE A 75 -18.66 -1.46 8.82
C ILE A 75 -17.66 -0.71 9.70
N SER A 76 -17.93 -0.67 11.00
CA SER A 76 -16.99 -0.11 11.99
C SER A 76 -15.97 -1.16 12.40
N LEU A 77 -14.70 -0.80 12.29
CA LEU A 77 -13.54 -1.64 12.54
C LEU A 77 -12.61 -0.96 13.55
N CYS A 78 -11.95 -1.76 14.38
CA CYS A 78 -10.93 -1.29 15.31
C CYS A 78 -9.72 -2.24 15.26
N ALA A 79 -8.53 -1.67 15.06
CA ALA A 79 -7.26 -2.40 15.04
C ALA A 79 -6.61 -2.42 16.44
N GLU A 80 -5.62 -3.29 16.64
CA GLU A 80 -4.91 -3.41 17.92
C GLU A 80 -3.97 -2.22 18.18
N SER A 81 -3.57 -1.50 17.13
CA SER A 81 -2.69 -0.33 17.23
C SER A 81 -3.04 0.75 16.20
N THR A 82 -2.54 1.97 16.41
CA THR A 82 -2.77 3.09 15.50
C THR A 82 -2.06 2.85 14.17
N ASP A 83 -0.86 2.27 14.20
CA ASP A 83 -0.10 1.90 13.01
C ASP A 83 -0.88 0.88 12.16
N ASP A 84 -1.40 -0.20 12.77
CA ASP A 84 -2.15 -1.20 12.01
C ASP A 84 -3.48 -0.63 11.48
N CYS A 85 -4.14 0.26 12.23
CA CYS A 85 -5.29 1.00 11.73
C CYS A 85 -4.96 1.85 10.49
N LEU A 86 -3.81 2.54 10.49
CA LEU A 86 -3.36 3.32 9.34
C LEU A 86 -2.98 2.41 8.16
N ALA A 87 -2.30 1.29 8.42
CA ALA A 87 -1.99 0.30 7.40
C ALA A 87 -3.27 -0.22 6.74
N TRP A 88 -4.25 -0.66 7.52
CA TRP A 88 -5.55 -1.07 7.00
C TRP A 88 -6.26 0.05 6.24
N LYS A 89 -6.27 1.28 6.76
CA LYS A 89 -6.85 2.43 6.05
C LYS A 89 -6.24 2.61 4.66
N PHE A 90 -4.91 2.67 4.56
CA PHE A 90 -4.24 2.90 3.28
C PHE A 90 -4.47 1.74 2.31
N THR A 91 -4.38 0.49 2.77
CA THR A 91 -4.62 -0.68 1.91
C THR A 91 -6.08 -0.75 1.43
N LEU A 92 -7.04 -0.43 2.30
CA LEU A 92 -8.45 -0.36 1.93
C LEU A 92 -8.73 0.81 0.97
N GLN A 93 -8.06 1.96 1.15
CA GLN A 93 -8.17 3.08 0.22
C GLN A 93 -7.60 2.74 -1.16
N ASP A 94 -6.43 2.12 -1.22
CA ASP A 94 -5.81 1.70 -2.48
C ASP A 94 -6.69 0.69 -3.23
N SER A 95 -7.19 -0.32 -2.53
CA SER A 95 -8.04 -1.36 -3.14
C SER A 95 -9.37 -0.84 -3.72
N ARG A 96 -9.80 0.39 -3.41
CA ARG A 96 -10.97 1.02 -4.06
C ARG A 96 -10.66 1.51 -5.48
N THR A 97 -9.44 1.94 -5.73
CA THR A 97 -9.01 2.53 -7.01
C THR A 97 -8.17 1.55 -7.84
N ASN A 98 -7.65 0.52 -7.19
CA ASN A 98 -6.71 -0.41 -7.80
C ASN A 98 -7.44 -1.58 -8.48
N THR A 99 -7.92 -1.35 -9.70
CA THR A 99 -8.35 -2.44 -10.61
C THR A 99 -7.16 -3.13 -11.29
N ALA A 100 -5.92 -2.72 -11.00
CA ALA A 100 -4.72 -3.07 -11.75
C ALA A 100 -3.78 -4.06 -11.04
N TYR A 101 -4.12 -4.56 -9.84
CA TYR A 101 -3.33 -5.60 -9.15
C TYR A 101 -3.45 -7.01 -9.76
N VAL A 102 -3.58 -7.07 -11.09
CA VAL A 102 -3.29 -8.24 -11.91
C VAL A 102 -1.83 -8.08 -12.37
N GLY A 103 -0.88 -8.54 -11.56
CA GLY A 103 0.47 -8.84 -12.06
C GLY A 103 1.63 -7.94 -11.63
N SER A 104 1.83 -7.74 -10.33
CA SER A 104 3.19 -7.53 -9.81
C SER A 104 3.54 -8.67 -8.87
N ALA A 105 3.95 -9.81 -9.44
CA ALA A 105 4.76 -10.75 -8.70
C ALA A 105 6.04 -10.01 -8.29
N VAL A 106 6.21 -9.78 -7.00
CA VAL A 106 7.53 -9.47 -6.44
C VAL A 106 8.38 -10.70 -6.76
N MET A 107 9.15 -10.63 -7.84
CA MET A 107 10.22 -11.57 -8.10
C MET A 107 11.27 -11.32 -7.02
N THR A 108 11.22 -12.09 -5.94
CA THR A 108 12.42 -12.35 -5.13
C THR A 108 13.33 -13.22 -5.99
N ASP A 109 14.11 -12.57 -6.87
CA ASP A 109 15.24 -13.22 -7.50
C ASP A 109 16.40 -13.19 -6.49
N GLU A 110 16.47 -14.24 -5.68
CA GLU A 110 17.77 -14.67 -5.16
C GLU A 110 18.34 -15.63 -6.20
N THR A 111 19.09 -15.10 -7.18
CA THR A 111 20.09 -15.91 -7.89
C THR A 111 21.33 -15.06 -8.17
N SER A 112 22.40 -15.44 -7.51
CA SER A 112 23.77 -15.01 -7.73
C SER A 112 24.20 -15.20 -9.18
N VAL A 113 24.67 -14.13 -9.83
CA VAL A 113 25.64 -14.22 -10.93
C VAL A 113 26.61 -13.03 -10.88
N VAL A 114 27.84 -13.34 -10.49
CA VAL A 114 29.03 -12.55 -10.79
C VAL A 114 29.07 -12.31 -12.29
N SER A 115 29.15 -11.04 -12.72
CA SER A 115 29.50 -10.70 -14.09
C SER A 115 30.52 -9.55 -14.08
N SER A 116 31.68 -9.85 -14.65
CA SER A 116 32.90 -9.04 -14.71
C SER A 116 32.69 -7.65 -15.35
N PRO A 117 33.53 -6.66 -15.03
CA PRO A 117 33.52 -5.37 -15.72
C PRO A 117 33.90 -5.51 -17.22
N PRO A 118 33.32 -4.68 -18.10
CA PRO A 118 33.55 -4.73 -19.54
C PRO A 118 35.02 -4.48 -19.90
N PRO A 119 35.53 -5.09 -20.99
CA PRO A 119 36.93 -4.99 -21.36
C PRO A 119 37.25 -3.55 -21.76
N TYR A 120 38.40 -3.08 -21.31
CA TYR A 120 38.98 -1.79 -21.63
C TYR A 120 39.19 -1.66 -23.16
N ALA A 121 38.20 -1.13 -23.86
CA ALA A 121 38.37 -0.63 -25.21
C ALA A 121 38.91 0.80 -25.11
N ALA A 122 40.21 0.92 -25.35
CA ALA A 122 40.95 2.17 -25.40
C ALA A 122 40.20 3.23 -26.19
N TYR A 123 39.79 4.31 -25.52
CA TYR A 123 39.25 5.49 -26.18
C TYR A 123 40.35 6.07 -27.05
N ALA A 124 40.15 5.96 -28.36
CA ALA A 124 40.96 6.59 -29.38
C ALA A 124 41.06 8.10 -29.11
N ALA A 125 42.24 8.63 -29.41
CA ALA A 125 42.67 10.00 -29.15
C ALA A 125 41.69 11.06 -29.67
N TYR A 126 41.37 12.03 -28.81
CA TYR A 126 40.76 13.31 -29.21
C TYR A 126 41.84 14.24 -29.79
N PRO A 127 41.58 14.96 -30.90
CA PRO A 127 42.46 16.03 -31.38
C PRO A 127 42.35 17.29 -30.50
N PRO A 128 43.38 18.14 -30.43
CA PRO A 128 43.43 19.25 -29.48
C PRO A 128 42.77 20.52 -30.04
N GLY A 129 42.14 21.30 -29.15
CA GLY A 129 42.00 22.75 -29.35
C GLY A 129 40.57 23.30 -29.30
N ASN A 130 40.15 23.74 -28.10
CA ASN A 130 39.85 25.16 -27.81
C ASN A 130 39.07 25.27 -26.49
N LYS A 131 39.70 25.84 -25.47
CA LYS A 131 39.07 26.14 -24.17
C LYS A 131 38.40 27.52 -24.21
N PRO A 132 37.23 27.72 -23.60
CA PRO A 132 36.89 28.99 -22.98
C PRO A 132 37.32 28.98 -21.50
N VAL A 133 38.03 30.03 -21.09
CA VAL A 133 38.49 30.29 -19.73
C VAL A 133 37.31 30.72 -18.85
N HIS A 134 37.07 30.00 -17.76
CA HIS A 134 36.11 30.40 -16.72
C HIS A 134 36.80 31.36 -15.74
N VAL A 135 36.29 32.59 -15.65
CA VAL A 135 36.73 33.62 -14.68
C VAL A 135 35.93 33.45 -13.38
N PRO A 136 36.57 33.38 -12.19
CA PRO A 136 35.84 33.29 -10.92
C PRO A 136 35.36 34.67 -10.43
N PRO A 137 34.27 34.73 -9.65
CA PRO A 137 33.68 35.99 -9.19
C PRO A 137 34.50 36.62 -8.05
N GLN A 138 34.80 37.91 -8.16
CA GLN A 138 35.40 38.70 -7.08
C GLN A 138 34.33 39.40 -6.24
N ILE A 139 34.51 39.28 -4.93
CA ILE A 139 33.65 39.75 -3.84
C ILE A 139 33.68 41.29 -3.75
N LYS A 140 32.50 41.93 -3.72
CA LYS A 140 32.35 43.37 -3.48
C LYS A 140 32.86 43.75 -2.08
N LYS A 141 33.80 44.70 -2.00
CA LYS A 141 34.05 45.48 -0.77
C LYS A 141 33.76 46.96 -1.01
N LYS A 142 32.90 47.47 -0.13
CA LYS A 142 32.55 48.88 0.15
C LYS A 142 33.79 49.77 0.28
N ASN A 143 33.78 50.93 -0.39
CA ASN A 143 33.58 52.24 0.22
C ASN A 143 33.42 53.30 -0.87
#